data_AF-A0A662DMK5-F1
#
_entry.id   AF-A0A662DMK5-F1
#
_cell.length_a   1.000
_cell.length_b   1.000
_cell.length_c   1.000
_cell.angle_alpha   90.00
_cell.angle_beta   90.00
_cell.angle_gamma   90.00
#
_symmetry.space_group_name_H-M   'P 1'
#
loop_
_entity.id
_entity.type
_entity.pdbx_description
1 polymer ?
#
loop_
_entity_poly.entity_id
_entity_poly.type
_entity_poly.pdbx_seq_one_letter_code
_entity_poly.pdbx_strand_id
1 'polypeptide(L)'
;MAVGEIVSFVNTPAGVQRDTVVVSNPSFDVAGSDDEDVEDYRHRVFDRFQKQPRGGAYADYEFWGEVVGGIVRIYPYTGNPGEVDVYSEAKTEPSNPNGIPSAQQLIEVEQAIMYDETGAQVNRPAGSKINSLAITRTGFTVVVTTLVDDSDIGQTKIRIEDALESVFANAGPYIQGLTPEPRRDKIYNATVLSTVYDVVSSVSGSFATVTFYDTLGGVQDLSQYDLGHGEKARLDSVEFPP
;
A
#
# COMPACT_ATOMS: atom_id res chain seq x y z
N MET A 1 -25.30 18.12 -3.60
CA MET A 1 -26.68 18.65 -3.61
C MET A 1 -27.63 17.48 -3.42
N ALA A 2 -28.64 17.63 -2.58
CA ALA A 2 -29.59 16.57 -2.28
C ALA A 2 -30.84 16.68 -3.15
N VAL A 3 -31.50 15.55 -3.42
CA VAL A 3 -32.82 15.54 -4.09
C VAL A 3 -33.82 16.33 -3.24
N GLY A 4 -34.56 17.24 -3.87
CA GLY A 4 -35.50 18.15 -3.19
C GLY A 4 -34.89 19.49 -2.74
N GLU A 5 -33.59 19.71 -2.91
CA GLU A 5 -32.95 21.02 -2.71
C GLU A 5 -33.41 22.00 -3.80
N ILE A 6 -33.64 23.27 -3.43
CA ILE A 6 -33.95 24.35 -4.39
C ILE A 6 -32.64 24.99 -4.82
N VAL A 7 -32.36 24.97 -6.13
CA VAL A 7 -31.20 25.63 -6.73
C VAL A 7 -31.68 26.82 -7.54
N SER A 8 -30.98 27.94 -7.42
CA SER A 8 -31.34 29.18 -8.12
C SER A 8 -30.28 29.59 -9.14
N PHE A 9 -30.72 29.99 -10.33
CA PHE A 9 -29.85 30.60 -11.34
C PHE A 9 -29.64 32.07 -11.02
N VAL A 10 -28.38 32.50 -10.97
CA VAL A 10 -28.01 33.91 -10.73
C VAL A 10 -28.42 34.81 -11.91
N ASN A 11 -28.39 34.27 -13.14
CA ASN A 11 -28.88 34.94 -14.33
C ASN A 11 -29.67 33.95 -15.20
N THR A 12 -30.99 34.08 -15.23
CA THR A 12 -31.88 33.14 -15.92
C THR A 12 -32.00 33.46 -17.41
N PRO A 13 -31.74 32.49 -18.30
CA PRO A 13 -32.14 32.58 -19.70
C PRO A 13 -33.66 32.72 -19.84
N ALA A 14 -34.11 33.46 -20.85
CA ALA A 14 -35.54 33.62 -21.11
C ALA A 14 -36.22 32.25 -21.33
N GLY A 15 -37.32 32.00 -20.62
CA GLY A 15 -38.07 30.75 -20.68
C GLY A 15 -37.71 29.72 -19.60
N VAL A 16 -36.74 30.00 -18.73
CA VAL A 16 -36.36 29.12 -17.60
C VAL A 16 -36.73 29.76 -16.27
N GLN A 17 -37.33 28.99 -15.36
CA GLN A 17 -37.65 29.44 -14.00
C GLN A 17 -36.36 29.65 -13.20
N ARG A 18 -36.33 30.70 -12.38
CA ARG A 18 -35.16 31.07 -11.56
C ARG A 18 -34.80 30.02 -10.54
N ASP A 19 -35.83 29.48 -9.89
CA ASP A 19 -35.69 28.46 -8.87
C ASP A 19 -36.17 27.14 -9.45
N THR A 20 -35.37 26.10 -9.28
CA THR A 20 -35.70 24.75 -9.72
C THR A 20 -35.42 23.76 -8.60
N VAL A 21 -36.20 22.68 -8.54
CA VAL A 21 -36.02 21.61 -7.57
C VAL A 21 -35.14 20.54 -8.18
N VAL A 22 -34.17 20.04 -7.43
CA VAL A 22 -33.36 18.87 -7.83
C VAL A 22 -34.28 17.64 -7.88
N VAL A 23 -34.68 17.22 -9.08
CA VAL A 23 -35.64 16.12 -9.32
C VAL A 23 -34.97 14.74 -9.22
N SER A 24 -33.66 14.67 -9.45
CA SER A 24 -32.83 13.48 -9.31
C SER A 24 -31.41 13.92 -8.98
N ASN A 25 -30.65 13.13 -8.22
CA ASN A 25 -29.21 13.33 -8.16
C ASN A 25 -28.68 13.16 -9.58
N PRO A 26 -28.13 14.19 -10.24
CA PRO A 26 -27.25 13.93 -11.36
C PRO A 26 -26.14 13.01 -10.85
N SER A 27 -25.95 11.86 -11.50
CA SER A 27 -24.69 11.13 -11.42
C SER A 27 -23.64 12.05 -12.06
N PHE A 28 -23.10 12.98 -11.28
CA PHE A 28 -21.85 13.61 -11.62
C PHE A 28 -20.79 12.52 -11.50
N ASP A 29 -20.54 11.78 -12.58
CA ASP A 29 -19.47 10.78 -12.65
C ASP A 29 -18.06 11.43 -12.60
N VAL A 30 -17.99 12.75 -12.42
CA VAL A 30 -16.75 13.48 -12.15
C VAL A 30 -17.02 14.46 -11.01
N ALA A 31 -16.93 13.98 -9.78
CA ALA A 31 -16.64 14.87 -8.66
C ALA A 31 -15.25 15.48 -8.90
N GLY A 32 -15.09 16.79 -8.70
CA GLY A 32 -13.75 17.35 -8.58
C GLY A 32 -13.03 16.63 -7.45
N SER A 33 -11.78 16.24 -7.65
CA SER A 33 -10.97 15.72 -6.54
C SER A 33 -10.85 16.81 -5.48
N ASP A 34 -10.85 16.42 -4.21
CA ASP A 34 -10.49 17.34 -3.15
C ASP A 34 -9.10 17.93 -3.43
N ASP A 35 -8.87 19.17 -2.95
CA ASP A 35 -7.56 19.80 -3.04
C ASP A 35 -6.52 18.92 -2.32
N GLU A 36 -5.39 18.70 -2.97
CA GLU A 36 -4.25 17.96 -2.41
C GLU A 36 -3.78 18.64 -1.10
N ASP A 37 -3.54 17.85 -0.05
CA ASP A 37 -3.03 18.38 1.21
C ASP A 37 -1.61 18.96 1.04
N VAL A 38 -1.28 19.97 1.84
CA VAL A 38 0.03 20.64 1.76
C VAL A 38 1.18 19.68 2.09
N GLU A 39 0.99 18.72 3.00
CA GLU A 39 2.02 17.73 3.32
C GLU A 39 2.20 16.71 2.18
N ASP A 40 1.11 16.26 1.54
CA ASP A 40 1.17 15.41 0.35
C ASP A 40 1.90 16.12 -0.80
N TYR A 41 1.58 17.40 -1.02
CA TYR A 41 2.27 18.23 -2.00
C TYR A 41 3.78 18.31 -1.74
N ARG A 42 4.20 18.52 -0.48
CA ARG A 42 5.62 18.60 -0.11
C ARG A 42 6.34 17.27 -0.34
N HIS A 43 5.72 16.17 0.06
CA HIS A 43 6.26 14.84 -0.17
C HIS A 43 6.48 14.59 -1.66
N ARG A 44 5.48 14.89 -2.51
CA ARG A 44 5.60 14.76 -3.97
C ARG A 44 6.74 15.61 -4.56
N VAL A 45 6.91 16.85 -4.09
CA VAL A 45 7.99 17.72 -4.56
C VAL A 45 9.35 17.16 -4.16
N PHE A 46 9.51 16.74 -2.90
CA PHE A 46 10.74 16.15 -2.40
C PHE A 46 11.11 14.88 -3.18
N ASP A 47 10.13 14.00 -3.38
CA ASP A 47 10.29 12.78 -4.16
C ASP A 47 10.72 13.09 -5.59
N ARG A 48 10.12 14.07 -6.26
CA ARG A 48 10.50 14.46 -7.63
C ARG A 48 11.91 15.04 -7.73
N PHE A 49 12.40 15.71 -6.69
CA PHE A 49 13.79 16.17 -6.65
C PHE A 49 14.77 15.01 -6.46
N GLN A 50 14.43 14.01 -5.63
CA GLN A 50 15.27 12.83 -5.41
C GLN A 50 15.23 11.85 -6.60
N LYS A 51 14.06 11.70 -7.22
CA LYS A 51 13.73 10.74 -8.27
C LYS A 51 13.60 11.45 -9.62
N GLN A 52 14.65 12.16 -10.04
CA GLN A 52 14.63 12.88 -11.32
C GLN A 52 14.45 11.90 -12.49
N PRO A 53 13.46 12.14 -13.38
CA PRO A 53 13.18 11.22 -14.47
C PRO A 53 14.30 11.23 -15.51
N ARG A 54 14.76 10.04 -15.93
CA ARG A 54 15.87 9.89 -16.89
C ARG A 54 15.55 8.95 -18.06
N GLY A 55 14.30 8.51 -18.20
CA GLY A 55 13.85 7.68 -19.32
C GLY A 55 14.43 6.27 -19.25
N GLY A 56 14.17 5.57 -18.14
CA GLY A 56 14.55 4.17 -17.93
C GLY A 56 15.12 3.85 -16.55
N ALA A 57 15.12 4.80 -15.61
CA ALA A 57 15.44 4.54 -14.22
C ALA A 57 14.24 3.92 -13.49
N TYR A 58 14.47 3.20 -12.39
CA TYR A 58 13.39 2.64 -11.56
C TYR A 58 12.38 3.71 -11.11
N ALA A 59 12.85 4.90 -10.79
CA ALA A 59 12.00 6.06 -10.48
C ALA A 59 10.99 6.42 -11.59
N ASP A 60 11.37 6.25 -12.86
CA ASP A 60 10.47 6.57 -13.98
C ASP A 60 9.28 5.61 -14.02
N TYR A 61 9.53 4.31 -13.83
CA TYR A 61 8.50 3.28 -13.83
C TYR A 61 7.53 3.43 -12.66
N GLU A 62 8.05 3.79 -11.48
CA GLU A 62 7.22 4.11 -10.32
C GLU A 62 6.29 5.29 -10.63
N PHE A 63 6.86 6.41 -11.09
CA PHE A 63 6.09 7.60 -11.44
C PHE A 63 5.03 7.35 -12.50
N TRP A 64 5.35 6.61 -13.57
CA TRP A 64 4.39 6.32 -14.64
C TRP A 64 3.31 5.33 -14.23
N GLY A 65 3.60 4.35 -13.37
CA GLY A 65 2.59 3.38 -12.93
C GLY A 65 1.64 3.95 -11.87
N GLU A 66 2.11 4.86 -11.01
CA GLU A 66 1.31 5.47 -9.94
C GLU A 66 0.26 6.47 -10.42
N VAL A 67 0.29 6.89 -11.69
CA VAL A 67 -0.77 7.73 -12.28
C VAL A 67 -2.09 6.98 -12.46
N VAL A 68 -2.07 5.65 -12.41
CA VAL A 68 -3.25 4.80 -12.61
C VAL A 68 -4.14 4.84 -11.38
N GLY A 69 -5.42 5.11 -11.60
CA GLY A 69 -6.42 5.20 -10.54
C GLY A 69 -6.47 3.95 -9.65
N GLY A 70 -6.38 4.16 -8.34
CA GLY A 70 -6.46 3.08 -7.36
C GLY A 70 -5.18 2.26 -7.19
N ILE A 71 -4.09 2.58 -7.90
CA ILE A 71 -2.74 2.12 -7.56
C ILE A 71 -2.14 3.08 -6.55
N VAL A 72 -1.56 2.54 -5.48
CA VAL A 72 -0.95 3.35 -4.40
C VAL A 72 0.56 3.33 -4.43
N ARG A 73 1.16 2.23 -4.91
CA ARG A 73 2.61 2.07 -5.01
C ARG A 73 2.98 1.15 -6.16
N ILE A 74 4.15 1.40 -6.73
CA ILE A 74 4.77 0.58 -7.77
C ILE A 74 6.18 0.17 -7.34
N TYR A 75 6.53 -1.09 -7.54
CA TYR A 75 7.84 -1.66 -7.21
C TYR A 75 8.49 -2.23 -8.48
N PRO A 76 9.34 -1.45 -9.17
CA PRO A 76 10.01 -1.89 -10.39
C PRO A 76 11.30 -2.67 -10.11
N TYR A 77 11.50 -3.76 -10.85
CA TYR A 77 12.68 -4.61 -10.81
C TYR A 77 13.20 -4.91 -12.22
N THR A 78 14.50 -5.18 -12.31
CA THR A 78 15.06 -5.75 -13.53
C THR A 78 14.62 -7.21 -13.64
N GLY A 79 13.90 -7.55 -14.71
CA GLY A 79 13.51 -8.94 -15.03
C GLY A 79 14.60 -9.66 -15.84
N ASN A 80 14.18 -10.47 -16.82
CA ASN A 80 15.12 -11.04 -17.79
C ASN A 80 15.79 -9.95 -18.63
N PRO A 81 16.89 -10.25 -19.36
CA PRO A 81 17.50 -9.28 -20.26
C PRO A 81 16.49 -8.65 -21.24
N GLY A 82 16.33 -7.33 -21.16
CA GLY A 82 15.35 -6.59 -21.96
C GLY A 82 13.94 -6.54 -21.35
N GLU A 83 13.73 -7.01 -20.12
CA GLU A 83 12.45 -6.98 -19.42
C GLU A 83 12.53 -6.16 -18.12
N VAL A 84 11.41 -5.53 -17.75
CA VAL A 84 11.22 -4.85 -16.47
C VAL A 84 9.95 -5.39 -15.83
N ASP A 85 10.11 -5.92 -14.62
CA ASP A 85 9.00 -6.43 -13.82
C ASP A 85 8.48 -5.29 -12.93
N VAL A 86 7.19 -5.00 -13.01
CA VAL A 86 6.57 -3.88 -12.30
C VAL A 86 5.48 -4.44 -11.40
N TYR A 87 5.74 -4.50 -10.11
CA TYR A 87 4.77 -4.99 -9.13
C TYR A 87 3.92 -3.85 -8.62
N SER A 88 2.60 -3.99 -8.75
CA SER A 88 1.65 -2.94 -8.42
C SER A 88 0.91 -3.27 -7.12
N GLU A 89 0.79 -2.29 -6.23
CA GLU A 89 -0.06 -2.33 -5.04
C GLU A 89 -1.29 -1.45 -5.28
N ALA A 90 -2.47 -2.03 -5.13
CA ALA A 90 -3.72 -1.30 -5.19
C ALA A 90 -4.12 -0.78 -3.81
N LYS A 91 -4.98 0.24 -3.82
CA LYS A 91 -5.58 0.79 -2.61
C LYS A 91 -6.31 -0.31 -1.83
N THR A 92 -6.03 -0.39 -0.54
CA THR A 92 -6.75 -1.27 0.38
C THR A 92 -8.16 -0.75 0.61
N GLU A 93 -9.15 -1.61 0.40
CA GLU A 93 -10.58 -1.33 0.60
C GLU A 93 -11.26 -2.57 1.22
N PRO A 94 -12.47 -2.47 1.79
CA PRO A 94 -13.16 -3.63 2.36
C PRO A 94 -13.38 -4.79 1.36
N SER A 95 -13.53 -4.47 0.07
CA SER A 95 -13.63 -5.44 -1.03
C SER A 95 -12.28 -6.00 -1.48
N ASN A 96 -11.18 -5.33 -1.13
CA ASN A 96 -9.81 -5.70 -1.46
C ASN A 96 -8.87 -5.42 -0.27
N PRO A 97 -9.01 -6.17 0.84
CA PRO A 97 -8.25 -5.91 2.07
C PRO A 97 -6.73 -6.12 1.86
N ASN A 98 -6.37 -6.94 0.87
CA ASN A 98 -4.99 -7.22 0.53
C ASN A 98 -4.41 -6.26 -0.52
N GLY A 99 -5.14 -5.24 -0.99
CA GLY A 99 -4.63 -4.28 -1.97
C GLY A 99 -4.04 -4.93 -3.24
N ILE A 100 -4.63 -6.04 -3.68
CA ILE A 100 -4.18 -6.76 -4.88
C ILE A 100 -4.82 -6.09 -6.11
N PRO A 101 -4.06 -5.57 -7.08
CA PRO A 101 -4.64 -4.95 -8.27
C PRO A 101 -5.48 -5.94 -9.08
N SER A 102 -6.55 -5.42 -9.68
CA SER A 102 -7.32 -6.16 -10.66
C SER A 102 -6.53 -6.34 -11.97
N ALA A 103 -6.91 -7.34 -12.77
CA ALA A 103 -6.30 -7.53 -14.09
C ALA A 103 -6.42 -6.29 -14.99
N GLN A 104 -7.51 -5.54 -14.87
CA GLN A 104 -7.72 -4.31 -15.62
C GLN A 104 -6.74 -3.20 -15.19
N GLN A 105 -6.52 -3.04 -13.89
CA GLN A 105 -5.53 -2.08 -13.38
C GLN A 105 -4.10 -2.43 -13.81
N LEU A 106 -3.75 -3.72 -13.85
CA LEU A 106 -2.43 -4.14 -14.34
C LEU A 106 -2.22 -3.80 -15.82
N ILE A 107 -3.26 -3.96 -16.64
CA ILE A 107 -3.24 -3.54 -18.06
C ILE A 107 -3.07 -2.02 -18.14
N GLU A 108 -3.80 -1.25 -17.33
CA GLU A 108 -3.70 0.21 -17.31
C GLU A 108 -2.31 0.69 -16.88
N VAL A 109 -1.69 0.04 -15.90
CA VAL A 109 -0.28 0.31 -15.49
C VAL A 109 0.67 0.03 -16.63
N GLU A 110 0.50 -1.09 -17.32
CA GLU A 110 1.32 -1.41 -18.49
C GLU A 110 1.17 -0.33 -19.58
N GLN A 111 -0.06 0.11 -19.87
CA GLN A 111 -0.32 1.16 -20.85
C GLN A 111 0.29 2.51 -20.42
N ALA A 112 0.16 2.91 -19.17
CA ALA A 112 0.72 4.17 -18.65
C ALA A 112 2.26 4.21 -18.75
N ILE A 113 2.91 3.07 -18.55
CA ILE A 113 4.36 2.92 -18.70
C ILE A 113 4.78 2.88 -20.17
N MET A 114 3.95 2.30 -21.05
CA MET A 114 4.31 2.15 -22.46
C MET A 114 4.03 3.40 -23.29
N TYR A 115 2.99 4.16 -22.97
CA TYR A 115 2.45 5.21 -23.84
C TYR A 115 2.33 6.56 -23.13
N ASP A 116 2.51 7.65 -23.88
CA ASP A 116 2.14 8.99 -23.41
C ASP A 116 0.64 9.28 -23.62
N GLU A 117 0.20 10.48 -23.22
CA GLU A 117 -1.16 10.98 -23.41
C GLU A 117 -1.62 11.02 -24.89
N THR A 118 -0.70 10.97 -25.84
CA THR A 118 -0.99 10.94 -27.28
C THR A 118 -1.03 9.51 -27.86
N GLY A 119 -0.73 8.50 -27.04
CA GLY A 119 -0.64 7.09 -27.44
C GLY A 119 0.67 6.74 -28.13
N ALA A 120 1.70 7.59 -28.05
CA ALA A 120 3.03 7.31 -28.60
C ALA A 120 3.88 6.51 -27.60
N GLN A 121 4.63 5.52 -28.09
CA GLN A 121 5.53 4.74 -27.25
C GLN A 121 6.82 5.52 -26.93
N VAL A 122 6.78 6.39 -25.92
CA VAL A 122 7.87 7.33 -25.63
C VAL A 122 8.43 7.24 -24.21
N ASN A 123 7.73 6.61 -23.28
CA ASN A 123 8.12 6.61 -21.86
C ASN A 123 9.31 5.66 -21.63
N ARG A 124 9.16 4.38 -21.99
CA ARG A 124 10.21 3.36 -21.75
C ARG A 124 11.37 3.40 -22.77
N PRO A 125 12.56 2.90 -22.40
CA PRO A 125 13.65 2.63 -23.35
C PRO A 125 13.21 1.68 -24.49
N ALA A 126 13.75 1.93 -25.68
CA ALA A 126 13.50 1.10 -26.86
C ALA A 126 13.97 -0.36 -26.61
N GLY A 127 13.10 -1.32 -26.89
CA GLY A 127 13.39 -2.76 -26.72
C GLY A 127 13.11 -3.33 -25.33
N SER A 128 12.70 -2.51 -24.36
CA SER A 128 12.26 -2.99 -23.04
C SER A 128 10.84 -3.58 -23.11
N LYS A 129 10.63 -4.80 -22.63
CA LYS A 129 9.32 -5.39 -22.39
C LYS A 129 8.91 -5.16 -20.94
N ILE A 130 7.66 -4.80 -20.71
CA ILE A 130 7.13 -4.56 -19.36
C ILE A 130 6.29 -5.76 -18.95
N ASN A 131 6.55 -6.29 -17.77
CA ASN A 131 5.71 -7.29 -17.13
C ASN A 131 4.98 -6.59 -15.97
N SER A 132 3.70 -6.28 -16.15
CA SER A 132 2.86 -5.70 -15.09
C SER A 132 2.33 -6.83 -14.22
N LEU A 133 2.75 -6.84 -12.94
CA LEU A 133 2.49 -7.91 -11.98
C LEU A 133 1.79 -7.35 -10.75
N ALA A 134 0.97 -8.18 -10.09
CA ALA A 134 0.42 -7.84 -8.79
C ALA A 134 1.45 -8.13 -7.70
N ILE A 135 1.44 -7.34 -6.60
CA ILE A 135 2.13 -7.72 -5.37
C ILE A 135 1.59 -9.04 -4.82
N THR A 136 2.41 -9.71 -4.01
CA THR A 136 1.98 -10.83 -3.16
C THR A 136 1.92 -10.40 -1.70
N ARG A 137 1.04 -11.05 -0.91
CA ARG A 137 1.01 -10.90 0.54
C ARG A 137 1.31 -12.21 1.23
N THR A 138 2.43 -12.26 1.94
CA THR A 138 2.83 -13.41 2.75
C THR A 138 2.33 -13.22 4.17
N GLY A 139 1.57 -14.20 4.65
CA GLY A 139 0.95 -14.20 5.97
C GLY A 139 1.88 -14.77 7.03
N PHE A 140 2.02 -14.07 8.13
CA PHE A 140 2.84 -14.48 9.27
C PHE A 140 1.99 -14.73 10.51
N THR A 141 2.32 -15.79 11.24
CA THR A 141 1.77 -16.03 12.58
C THR A 141 2.85 -15.77 13.62
N VAL A 142 2.47 -15.07 14.68
CA VAL A 142 3.35 -14.82 15.85
C VAL A 142 2.84 -15.63 17.04
N VAL A 143 3.73 -16.30 17.75
CA VAL A 143 3.42 -17.08 18.95
C VAL A 143 4.08 -16.43 20.17
N VAL A 144 3.27 -16.05 21.15
CA VAL A 144 3.72 -15.49 22.43
C VAL A 144 3.39 -16.48 23.55
N THR A 145 4.40 -17.17 24.07
CA THR A 145 4.20 -18.24 25.05
C THR A 145 4.19 -17.71 26.49
N THR A 146 3.32 -18.29 27.33
CA THR A 146 3.24 -17.97 28.76
C THR A 146 3.08 -16.47 29.03
N LEU A 147 2.20 -15.80 28.27
CA LEU A 147 1.91 -14.39 28.49
C LEU A 147 1.16 -14.21 29.82
N VAL A 148 1.72 -13.39 30.69
CA VAL A 148 1.16 -12.99 31.98
C VAL A 148 1.04 -11.48 32.02
N ASP A 149 -0.11 -11.00 32.46
CA ASP A 149 -0.38 -9.60 32.70
C ASP A 149 -1.20 -9.49 33.99
N ASP A 150 -0.73 -8.68 34.92
CA ASP A 150 -1.33 -8.48 36.23
C ASP A 150 -2.53 -7.52 36.20
N SER A 151 -2.75 -6.83 35.07
CA SER A 151 -3.77 -5.81 34.89
C SER A 151 -4.99 -6.29 34.08
N ASP A 152 -4.83 -6.46 32.77
CA ASP A 152 -5.88 -6.90 31.85
C ASP A 152 -5.26 -7.61 30.62
N ILE A 153 -5.13 -8.93 30.74
CA ILE A 153 -4.58 -9.79 29.69
C ILE A 153 -5.32 -9.64 28.35
N GLY A 154 -6.62 -9.29 28.35
CA GLY A 154 -7.40 -9.12 27.13
C GLY A 154 -6.96 -7.88 26.37
N GLN A 155 -6.80 -6.75 27.06
CA GLN A 155 -6.31 -5.50 26.46
C GLN A 155 -4.86 -5.61 26.02
N THR A 156 -4.02 -6.32 26.77
CA THR A 156 -2.62 -6.53 26.37
C THR A 156 -2.50 -7.36 25.10
N LYS A 157 -3.33 -8.39 24.91
CA LYS A 157 -3.38 -9.15 23.65
C LYS A 157 -3.74 -8.27 22.45
N ILE A 158 -4.78 -7.44 22.58
CA ILE A 158 -5.18 -6.50 21.51
C ILE A 158 -4.05 -5.53 21.17
N ARG A 159 -3.38 -4.97 22.19
CA ARG A 159 -2.24 -4.06 21.96
C ARG A 159 -1.07 -4.74 21.27
N ILE A 160 -0.81 -6.02 21.58
CA ILE A 160 0.21 -6.82 20.90
C ILE A 160 -0.18 -7.03 19.44
N GLU A 161 -1.43 -7.41 19.16
CA GLU A 161 -1.95 -7.59 17.80
C GLU A 161 -1.84 -6.30 16.99
N ASP A 162 -2.31 -5.17 17.51
CA ASP A 162 -2.24 -3.86 16.83
C ASP A 162 -0.79 -3.42 16.55
N ALA A 163 0.11 -3.62 17.52
CA ALA A 163 1.52 -3.26 17.38
C ALA A 163 2.21 -4.13 16.32
N LEU A 164 1.94 -5.43 16.32
CA LEU A 164 2.50 -6.37 15.34
C LEU A 164 1.91 -6.14 13.94
N GLU A 165 0.62 -5.84 13.82
CA GLU A 165 -0.02 -5.49 12.55
C GLU A 165 0.73 -4.34 11.88
N SER A 166 1.06 -3.29 12.65
CA SER A 166 1.86 -2.17 12.16
C SER A 166 3.26 -2.59 11.71
N VAL A 167 3.93 -3.50 12.43
CA VAL A 167 5.27 -4.00 12.05
C VAL A 167 5.23 -4.73 10.71
N PHE A 168 4.29 -5.68 10.55
CA PHE A 168 4.18 -6.45 9.31
C PHE A 168 3.65 -5.61 8.14
N ALA A 169 2.70 -4.70 8.37
CA ALA A 169 2.19 -3.81 7.32
C ALA A 169 3.24 -2.82 6.81
N ASN A 170 4.17 -2.39 7.66
CA ASN A 170 5.27 -1.50 7.29
C ASN A 170 6.46 -2.24 6.65
N ALA A 171 6.54 -3.56 6.79
CA ALA A 171 7.54 -4.36 6.08
C ALA A 171 7.17 -4.41 4.60
N GLY A 172 8.15 -4.18 3.73
CA GLY A 172 7.89 -4.10 2.31
C GLY A 172 9.16 -4.05 1.48
N PRO A 173 9.02 -4.12 0.15
CA PRO A 173 10.16 -4.28 -0.72
C PRO A 173 11.12 -3.10 -0.67
N TYR A 174 12.42 -3.40 -0.73
CA TYR A 174 13.49 -2.41 -0.79
C TYR A 174 14.21 -2.48 -2.14
N ILE A 175 14.17 -1.38 -2.87
CA ILE A 175 14.85 -1.24 -4.16
C ILE A 175 15.97 -0.24 -3.98
N GLN A 176 17.21 -0.71 -4.11
CA GLN A 176 18.39 0.13 -3.94
C GLN A 176 18.37 1.30 -4.94
N GLY A 177 18.48 2.52 -4.42
CA GLY A 177 18.45 3.74 -5.23
C GLY A 177 17.05 4.25 -5.58
N LEU A 178 15.98 3.56 -5.13
CA LEU A 178 14.60 4.03 -5.23
C LEU A 178 13.95 4.19 -3.85
N THR A 179 14.02 3.15 -3.03
CA THR A 179 13.43 3.14 -1.69
C THR A 179 14.35 3.90 -0.72
N PRO A 180 13.82 4.86 0.06
CA PRO A 180 14.61 5.56 1.07
C PRO A 180 15.04 4.60 2.19
N GLU A 181 16.21 4.86 2.77
CA GLU A 181 16.63 4.17 4.00
C GLU A 181 15.77 4.63 5.19
N PRO A 182 15.53 3.79 6.23
CA PRO A 182 16.10 2.46 6.47
C PRO A 182 15.41 1.33 5.69
N ARG A 183 16.15 0.23 5.48
CA ARG A 183 15.64 -1.00 4.87
C ARG A 183 14.52 -1.64 5.70
N ARG A 184 13.44 -2.04 5.03
CA ARG A 184 12.25 -2.69 5.62
C ARG A 184 11.85 -3.98 4.91
N ASP A 185 12.73 -4.50 4.06
CA ASP A 185 12.54 -5.75 3.32
C ASP A 185 12.86 -7.00 4.15
N LYS A 186 13.29 -6.81 5.39
CA LYS A 186 13.71 -7.89 6.29
C LYS A 186 12.95 -7.82 7.59
N ILE A 187 12.35 -8.95 7.97
CA ILE A 187 11.66 -9.12 9.25
C ILE A 187 12.55 -9.97 10.14
N TYR A 188 12.95 -9.43 11.28
CA TYR A 188 13.78 -10.12 12.25
C TYR A 188 12.94 -10.52 13.46
N ASN A 189 13.20 -11.72 14.02
CA ASN A 189 12.57 -12.12 15.27
C ASN A 189 12.89 -11.13 16.39
N ALA A 190 14.07 -10.50 16.36
CA ALA A 190 14.45 -9.47 17.33
C ALA A 190 13.49 -8.26 17.32
N THR A 191 13.01 -7.85 16.14
CA THR A 191 12.05 -6.73 16.01
C THR A 191 10.65 -7.13 16.48
N VAL A 192 10.23 -8.36 16.17
CA VAL A 192 8.95 -8.92 16.65
C VAL A 192 8.97 -9.02 18.18
N LEU A 193 10.04 -9.59 18.74
CA LEU A 193 10.28 -9.71 20.17
C LEU A 193 10.31 -8.34 20.86
N SER A 194 11.03 -7.35 20.32
CA SER A 194 11.10 -6.02 20.94
C SER A 194 9.73 -5.34 20.95
N THR A 195 8.95 -5.49 19.88
CA THR A 195 7.60 -4.93 19.79
C THR A 195 6.68 -5.52 20.86
N VAL A 196 6.69 -6.85 21.03
CA VAL A 196 5.93 -7.52 22.10
C VAL A 196 6.44 -7.07 23.48
N TYR A 197 7.76 -6.99 23.66
CA TYR A 197 8.37 -6.56 24.92
C TYR A 197 7.96 -5.14 25.31
N ASP A 198 7.94 -4.20 24.38
CA ASP A 198 7.56 -2.81 24.64
C ASP A 198 6.10 -2.72 25.13
N VAL A 199 5.20 -3.51 24.53
CA VAL A 199 3.79 -3.58 24.97
C VAL A 199 3.69 -4.22 26.35
N VAL A 200 4.31 -5.38 26.58
CA VAL A 200 4.17 -6.15 27.83
C VAL A 200 4.84 -5.45 29.00
N SER A 201 6.00 -4.81 28.79
CA SER A 201 6.71 -4.06 29.83
C SER A 201 5.93 -2.82 30.27
N SER A 202 5.10 -2.23 29.40
CA SER A 202 4.24 -1.09 29.75
C SER A 202 3.15 -1.42 30.79
N VAL A 203 2.80 -2.70 30.93
CA VAL A 203 1.78 -3.20 31.86
C VAL A 203 2.37 -4.03 33.01
N SER A 204 3.70 -4.02 33.18
CA SER A 204 4.42 -4.85 34.16
C SER A 204 4.17 -6.37 33.99
N GLY A 205 3.82 -6.81 32.78
CA GLY A 205 3.62 -8.22 32.46
C GLY A 205 4.92 -8.97 32.17
N SER A 206 4.80 -10.25 31.81
CA SER A 206 5.91 -11.10 31.38
C SER A 206 5.47 -12.13 30.33
N PHE A 207 6.42 -12.70 29.60
CA PHE A 207 6.21 -13.81 28.67
C PHE A 207 7.48 -14.69 28.63
N ALA A 208 7.37 -15.93 28.17
CA ALA A 208 8.50 -16.85 28.09
C ALA A 208 9.27 -16.71 26.76
N THR A 209 8.58 -16.83 25.62
CA THR A 209 9.19 -16.70 24.29
C THR A 209 8.27 -15.98 23.31
N VAL A 210 8.89 -15.39 22.29
CA VAL A 210 8.21 -14.88 21.09
C VAL A 210 8.90 -15.50 19.88
N THR A 211 8.12 -16.14 19.03
CA THR A 211 8.57 -16.65 17.73
C THR A 211 7.57 -16.28 16.65
N PHE A 212 7.99 -16.33 15.40
CA PHE A 212 7.10 -16.12 14.26
C PHE A 212 7.46 -17.10 13.15
N TYR A 213 6.46 -17.44 12.32
CA TYR A 213 6.64 -18.30 11.16
C TYR A 213 5.75 -17.84 9.99
N ASP A 214 6.15 -18.22 8.78
CA ASP A 214 5.36 -18.04 7.56
C ASP A 214 4.28 -19.13 7.49
N THR A 215 3.02 -18.72 7.30
CA THR A 215 1.86 -19.60 7.19
C THR A 215 1.92 -20.58 6.01
N LEU A 216 2.65 -20.25 4.94
CA LEU A 216 2.82 -21.11 3.76
C LEU A 216 4.06 -22.01 3.85
N GLY A 217 5.10 -21.57 4.57
CA GLY A 217 6.34 -22.32 4.80
C GLY A 217 6.23 -23.44 5.83
N GLY A 218 5.10 -23.52 6.54
CA GLY A 218 4.87 -24.45 7.65
C GLY A 218 5.33 -23.88 9.00
N VAL A 219 4.98 -24.58 10.09
CA VAL A 219 5.30 -24.15 11.47
C VAL A 219 6.78 -24.40 11.77
N GLN A 220 7.63 -23.51 11.30
CA GLN A 220 9.07 -23.47 11.56
C GLN A 220 9.42 -22.06 12.05
N ASP A 221 9.90 -21.96 13.29
CA ASP A 221 10.29 -20.67 13.86
C ASP A 221 11.39 -20.02 13.02
N LEU A 222 11.14 -18.78 12.59
CA LEU A 222 12.04 -18.00 11.78
C LEU A 222 12.87 -17.06 12.67
N SER A 223 14.18 -17.03 12.44
CA SER A 223 15.05 -15.99 13.01
C SER A 223 14.98 -14.69 12.20
N GLN A 224 14.78 -14.82 10.88
CA GLN A 224 14.68 -13.75 9.91
C GLN A 224 13.85 -14.22 8.70
N TYR A 225 13.14 -13.30 8.06
CA TYR A 225 12.53 -13.47 6.75
C TYR A 225 12.95 -12.32 5.83
N ASP A 226 13.36 -12.65 4.61
CA ASP A 226 13.68 -11.68 3.56
C ASP A 226 12.54 -11.66 2.54
N LEU A 227 11.89 -10.51 2.36
CA LEU A 227 10.83 -10.33 1.38
C LEU A 227 11.40 -10.34 -0.04
N GLY A 228 10.79 -11.12 -0.92
CA GLY A 228 11.08 -11.18 -2.35
C GLY A 228 10.59 -9.96 -3.13
N HIS A 229 10.74 -10.03 -4.45
CA HIS A 229 10.29 -8.98 -5.36
C HIS A 229 8.76 -8.85 -5.33
N GLY A 230 8.27 -7.63 -5.07
CA GLY A 230 6.83 -7.36 -4.99
C GLY A 230 6.13 -8.06 -3.82
N GLU A 231 6.88 -8.64 -2.88
CA GLU A 231 6.34 -9.33 -1.73
C GLU A 231 6.14 -8.35 -0.57
N LYS A 232 4.95 -8.40 0.04
CA LYS A 232 4.62 -7.64 1.25
C LYS A 232 4.22 -8.59 2.35
N ALA A 233 4.50 -8.19 3.59
CA ALA A 233 4.05 -8.95 4.73
C ALA A 233 2.64 -8.55 5.17
N ARG A 234 1.97 -9.50 5.84
CA ARG A 234 0.76 -9.27 6.62
C ARG A 234 0.78 -10.15 7.87
N LEU A 235 0.18 -9.68 8.94
CA LEU A 235 -0.06 -10.52 10.11
C LEU A 235 -1.35 -11.32 9.88
N ASP A 236 -1.28 -12.63 10.02
CA ASP A 236 -2.44 -13.52 9.87
C ASP A 236 -3.07 -13.83 11.23
N SER A 237 -2.25 -14.07 12.25
CA SER A 237 -2.69 -14.35 13.60
C SER A 237 -1.61 -14.12 14.65
N VAL A 238 -2.05 -13.87 15.88
CA VAL A 238 -1.20 -13.96 17.08
C VAL A 238 -1.77 -15.04 17.99
N GLU A 239 -0.92 -15.99 18.39
CA GLU A 239 -1.29 -17.10 19.25
C GLU A 239 -0.69 -16.92 20.64
N PHE A 240 -1.51 -17.21 21.67
CA PHE A 240 -1.14 -17.05 23.07
C PHE A 240 -1.29 -18.38 23.83
N PRO A 241 -0.45 -19.39 23.54
CA PRO A 241 -0.45 -20.64 24.29
C PRO A 241 0.01 -20.41 25.75
N PRO A 242 -0.43 -21.28 26.68
CA PRO A 242 -0.02 -21.22 28.08
C PRO A 242 1.49 -21.42 28.26
#